data_AF-A0A840R7W5-F1
#
_entry.id   AF-A0A840R7W5-F1
#
_cell.length_a   1.000
_cell.length_b   1.000
_cell.length_c   1.000
_cell.angle_alpha   90.00
_cell.angle_beta   90.00
_cell.angle_gamma   90.00
#
_symmetry.space_group_name_H-M   'P 1'
#
loop_
_entity.id
_entity.type
_entity.pdbx_description
1 polymer ?
#
loop_
_entity_poly.entity_id
_entity_poly.type
_entity_poly.pdbx_seq_one_letter_code
_entity_poly.pdbx_strand_id
1 'polypeptide(L)'
;MRKGLIVALVLSQLGTLGYLAGQREWVRQRGEQIYLRTAPIDPRDPMRGDYVRLSYGLNSVAMAQYRGKTAGAALSRGTAVYALLKAGPDDVYELDYLSDRAPPSGLYLRGRVSREVLGGQISVSYGIEQYFVEQGRGEAIEVKRGDREGVQIPMEVLVAVGSSGLSVLSAYRWSRLGIGFEQLNPATTALSNTSNWDSATIAQRSPVLVVSLQNVSDTELKIADNDKHCGFSLQSLGDTGRSLNQADKSCSPYVLREADMINLAPGEVYRVELNMGLPRWYVTEGGSSTSSAIVVSAANERFRLVYQAPSVLPGMDVPLLWRGSLASPAFSVRGRAD
;
A
#
# COMPACT_ATOMS: atom_id res chain seq x y z
N MET A 1 -41.71 -14.98 37.53
CA MET A 1 -40.40 -14.30 37.58
C MET A 1 -39.42 -14.82 36.52
N ARG A 2 -39.19 -16.14 36.36
CA ARG A 2 -38.22 -16.68 35.38
C ARG A 2 -38.54 -16.38 33.90
N LYS A 3 -39.82 -16.45 33.48
CA LYS A 3 -40.23 -16.19 32.08
C LYS A 3 -39.96 -14.74 31.63
N GLY A 4 -40.26 -13.75 32.48
CA GLY A 4 -40.00 -12.33 32.17
C GLY A 4 -38.51 -12.03 32.04
N LEU A 5 -37.67 -12.71 32.83
CA LEU A 5 -36.22 -12.55 32.79
C LEU A 5 -35.61 -13.14 31.50
N ILE A 6 -36.15 -14.27 31.03
CA ILE A 6 -35.78 -14.86 29.72
C ILE A 6 -36.18 -13.94 28.58
N VAL A 7 -37.40 -13.39 28.59
CA VAL A 7 -37.86 -12.44 27.56
C VAL A 7 -36.98 -11.18 27.54
N ALA A 8 -36.63 -10.64 28.71
CA ALA A 8 -35.73 -9.50 28.82
C ALA A 8 -34.33 -9.80 28.24
N LEU A 9 -33.78 -10.99 28.50
CA LEU A 9 -32.50 -11.43 27.94
C LEU A 9 -32.55 -11.53 26.40
N VAL A 10 -33.60 -12.14 25.84
CA VAL A 10 -33.78 -12.25 24.38
C VAL A 10 -33.91 -10.86 23.75
N LEU A 11 -34.71 -9.97 24.34
CA LEU A 11 -34.85 -8.60 23.86
C LEU A 11 -33.53 -7.82 23.95
N SER A 12 -32.76 -8.01 25.02
CA SER A 12 -31.42 -7.40 25.16
C SER A 12 -30.46 -7.90 24.09
N GLN A 13 -30.50 -9.19 23.74
CA GLN A 13 -29.66 -9.77 22.70
C GLN A 13 -30.05 -9.22 21.32
N LEU A 14 -31.34 -9.20 20.99
CA LEU A 14 -31.85 -8.61 19.75
C LEU A 14 -31.54 -7.11 19.65
N GLY A 15 -31.69 -6.37 20.75
CA GLY A 15 -31.35 -4.96 20.83
C GLY A 15 -29.86 -4.71 20.58
N THR A 16 -28.98 -5.57 21.12
CA THR A 16 -27.53 -5.47 20.88
C THR A 16 -27.18 -5.71 19.41
N LEU A 17 -27.76 -6.75 18.80
CA LEU A 17 -27.56 -7.04 17.37
C LEU A 17 -28.11 -5.92 16.48
N GLY A 18 -29.31 -5.42 16.79
CA GLY A 18 -29.93 -4.29 16.10
C GLY A 18 -29.10 -3.02 16.20
N TYR A 19 -28.52 -2.73 17.38
CA TYR A 19 -27.62 -1.61 17.57
C TYR A 19 -26.35 -1.74 16.71
N LEU A 20 -25.70 -2.91 16.70
CA LEU A 20 -24.50 -3.15 15.90
C LEU A 20 -24.75 -3.00 14.39
N ALA A 21 -25.88 -3.52 13.90
CA ALA A 21 -26.29 -3.38 12.50
C ALA A 21 -26.66 -1.93 12.17
N GLY A 22 -27.48 -1.30 13.01
CA GLY A 22 -27.94 0.07 12.82
C GLY A 22 -26.80 1.10 12.84
N GLN A 23 -25.79 0.91 13.70
CA GLN A 23 -24.62 1.78 13.73
C GLN A 23 -23.84 1.74 12.41
N ARG A 24 -23.65 0.54 11.84
CA ARG A 24 -22.93 0.38 10.57
C ARG A 24 -23.73 0.95 9.40
N GLU A 25 -25.03 0.72 9.36
CA GLU A 25 -25.88 1.29 8.31
C GLU A 25 -25.94 2.82 8.40
N TRP A 26 -25.97 3.38 9.61
CA TRP A 26 -25.90 4.82 9.80
C TRP A 26 -24.60 5.41 9.25
N VAL A 27 -23.45 4.77 9.55
CA VAL A 27 -22.16 5.19 9.00
C VAL A 27 -22.15 5.05 7.48
N ARG A 28 -22.69 3.96 6.93
CA ARG A 28 -22.77 3.76 5.48
C ARG A 28 -23.55 4.87 4.77
N GLN A 29 -24.64 5.37 5.37
CA GLN A 29 -25.50 6.39 4.77
C GLN A 29 -25.06 7.84 5.05
N ARG A 30 -24.51 8.11 6.24
CA ARG A 30 -24.22 9.49 6.71
C ARG A 30 -22.76 9.76 7.03
N GLY A 31 -21.89 8.76 6.95
CA GLY A 31 -20.46 8.92 7.14
C GLY A 31 -19.83 9.75 6.03
N GLU A 32 -18.67 10.33 6.32
CA GLU A 32 -17.86 11.02 5.31
C GLU A 32 -17.35 9.98 4.30
N GLN A 33 -17.60 10.21 3.02
CA GLN A 33 -17.27 9.28 1.96
C GLN A 33 -15.91 9.62 1.36
N ILE A 34 -14.99 8.67 1.40
CA ILE A 34 -13.63 8.83 0.88
C ILE A 34 -13.22 7.65 0.01
N TYR A 35 -12.29 7.86 -0.92
CA TYR A 35 -11.67 6.75 -1.64
C TYR A 35 -10.35 6.33 -0.98
N LEU A 36 -10.13 5.03 -0.85
CA LEU A 36 -8.85 4.45 -0.49
C LEU A 36 -8.34 3.57 -1.62
N ARG A 37 -7.09 3.75 -2.01
CA ARG A 37 -6.46 2.92 -3.04
C ARG A 37 -5.92 1.62 -2.43
N THR A 38 -6.21 0.51 -3.09
CA THR A 38 -5.72 -0.80 -2.69
C THR A 38 -4.34 -1.06 -3.27
N ALA A 39 -3.46 -1.72 -2.52
CA ALA A 39 -2.26 -2.32 -3.07
C ALA A 39 -2.62 -3.62 -3.82
N PRO A 40 -1.77 -4.05 -4.78
CA PRO A 40 -2.02 -5.31 -5.47
C PRO A 40 -1.88 -6.50 -4.50
N ILE A 41 -2.89 -7.39 -4.51
CA ILE A 41 -2.92 -8.64 -3.74
C ILE A 41 -3.56 -9.75 -4.60
N ASP A 42 -3.01 -10.95 -4.46
CA ASP A 42 -3.43 -12.21 -5.08
C ASP A 42 -4.85 -12.68 -4.66
N PRO A 43 -5.74 -13.04 -5.62
CA PRO A 43 -7.11 -13.45 -5.33
C PRO A 43 -7.32 -14.88 -4.80
N ARG A 44 -8.53 -15.04 -4.25
CA ARG A 44 -9.31 -16.24 -3.83
C ARG A 44 -8.84 -17.07 -2.64
N ASP A 45 -9.85 -17.39 -1.83
CA ASP A 45 -9.90 -18.57 -0.96
C ASP A 45 -11.08 -19.40 -1.48
N PRO A 46 -10.84 -20.52 -2.20
CA PRO A 46 -11.88 -21.27 -2.90
C PRO A 46 -12.98 -21.85 -1.99
N MET A 47 -12.83 -21.76 -0.67
CA MET A 47 -13.77 -22.34 0.29
C MET A 47 -14.74 -21.34 0.94
N ARG A 48 -14.70 -20.03 0.61
CA ARG A 48 -15.47 -18.99 1.32
C ARG A 48 -16.40 -18.12 0.45
N GLY A 49 -16.62 -18.49 -0.81
CA GLY A 49 -17.45 -17.73 -1.76
C GLY A 49 -16.68 -16.59 -2.45
N ASP A 50 -17.39 -15.77 -3.24
CA ASP A 50 -16.79 -14.70 -4.03
C ASP A 50 -16.55 -13.45 -3.16
N TYR A 51 -15.34 -13.33 -2.62
CA TYR A 51 -14.87 -12.13 -1.95
C TYR A 51 -13.44 -11.81 -2.38
N VAL A 52 -13.12 -10.51 -2.37
CA VAL A 52 -11.79 -10.01 -2.72
C VAL A 52 -11.10 -9.54 -1.46
N ARG A 53 -9.88 -10.03 -1.22
CA ARG A 53 -9.00 -9.51 -0.17
C ARG A 53 -8.41 -8.18 -0.64
N LEU A 54 -8.56 -7.17 0.20
CA LEU A 54 -8.04 -5.84 -0.01
C LEU A 54 -6.88 -5.59 0.95
N SER A 55 -5.85 -4.92 0.46
CA SER A 55 -4.85 -4.28 1.29
C SER A 55 -4.69 -2.86 0.82
N TYR A 56 -4.34 -2.00 1.75
CA TYR A 56 -4.12 -0.58 1.59
C TYR A 56 -2.68 -0.27 1.98
N GLY A 57 -2.09 0.79 1.43
CA GLY A 57 -0.78 1.27 1.88
C GLY A 57 -0.73 1.53 3.40
N LEU A 58 -1.86 1.94 3.98
CA LEU A 58 -2.03 2.21 5.41
C LEU A 58 -2.15 0.95 6.30
N ASN A 59 -2.11 -0.28 5.75
CA ASN A 59 -2.01 -1.50 6.55
C ASN A 59 -0.60 -1.76 7.09
N SER A 60 0.44 -1.19 6.47
CA SER A 60 1.82 -1.29 6.95
C SER A 60 2.39 0.11 7.11
N VAL A 61 2.50 0.56 8.37
CA VAL A 61 2.94 1.91 8.68
C VAL A 61 4.37 1.89 9.17
N ALA A 62 5.24 2.68 8.55
CA ALA A 62 6.61 2.83 9.02
C ALA A 62 6.63 3.48 10.40
N MET A 63 7.55 3.05 11.27
CA MET A 63 7.72 3.61 12.62
C MET A 63 7.92 5.13 12.63
N ALA A 64 8.50 5.69 11.57
CA ALA A 64 8.69 7.15 11.42
C ALA A 64 7.37 7.92 11.24
N GLN A 65 6.30 7.26 10.79
CA GLN A 65 4.96 7.85 10.61
C GLN A 65 4.06 7.62 11.84
N TYR A 66 4.58 7.00 12.90
CA TYR A 66 3.84 6.79 14.14
C TYR A 66 4.07 7.94 15.12
N ARG A 67 2.98 8.51 15.63
CA ARG A 67 2.93 9.65 16.56
C ARG A 67 2.00 9.32 17.72
N GLY A 68 2.45 8.47 18.64
CA GLY A 68 1.68 8.08 19.82
C GLY A 68 2.39 8.36 21.13
N LYS A 69 1.66 8.17 22.25
CA LYS A 69 2.22 8.28 23.61
C LYS A 69 3.12 7.09 23.93
N THR A 70 2.62 5.91 23.59
CA THR A 70 3.31 4.64 23.76
C THR A 70 4.35 4.54 22.67
N ALA A 71 5.57 4.10 22.98
CA ALA A 71 6.57 3.83 21.95
C ALA A 71 5.99 2.82 20.95
N GLY A 72 6.11 3.09 19.63
CA GLY A 72 5.47 2.24 18.62
C GLY A 72 5.93 0.78 18.68
N ALA A 73 7.19 0.53 19.07
CA ALA A 73 7.74 -0.81 19.27
C ALA A 73 7.13 -1.58 20.45
N ALA A 74 6.46 -0.89 21.38
CA ALA A 74 5.78 -1.50 22.52
C ALA A 74 4.29 -1.75 22.26
N LEU A 75 3.79 -1.45 21.06
CA LEU A 75 2.42 -1.78 20.69
C LEU A 75 2.28 -3.29 20.51
N SER A 76 1.31 -3.89 21.20
CA SER A 76 1.00 -5.31 21.08
C SER A 76 -0.16 -5.56 20.13
N ARG A 77 -0.26 -6.80 19.64
CA ARG A 77 -1.39 -7.24 18.83
C ARG A 77 -2.73 -6.94 19.52
N GLY A 78 -3.66 -6.37 18.75
CA GLY A 78 -5.00 -6.00 19.20
C GLY A 78 -5.12 -4.59 19.76
N THR A 79 -4.00 -3.88 19.98
CA THR A 79 -4.00 -2.48 20.42
C THR A 79 -4.76 -1.61 19.43
N ALA A 80 -5.69 -0.80 19.94
CA ALA A 80 -6.44 0.14 19.12
C ALA A 80 -5.53 1.29 18.67
N VAL A 81 -5.57 1.58 17.37
CA VAL A 81 -4.79 2.65 16.76
C VAL A 81 -5.67 3.44 15.80
N TYR A 82 -5.26 4.66 15.49
CA TYR A 82 -6.02 5.61 14.70
C TYR A 82 -5.12 6.16 13.59
N ALA A 83 -5.50 5.89 12.35
CA ALA A 83 -4.80 6.38 11.17
C ALA A 83 -5.46 7.70 10.75
N LEU A 84 -4.77 8.82 10.97
CA LEU A 84 -5.23 10.10 10.44
C LEU A 84 -4.99 10.12 8.94
N LEU A 85 -5.99 10.55 8.19
CA LEU A 85 -5.95 10.64 6.75
C LEU A 85 -5.79 12.08 6.30
N LYS A 86 -5.03 12.27 5.23
CA LYS A 86 -4.97 13.51 4.46
C LYS A 86 -5.69 13.30 3.14
N ALA A 87 -6.43 14.31 2.71
CA ALA A 87 -7.02 14.31 1.38
C ALA A 87 -5.88 14.30 0.35
N GLY A 88 -5.88 13.29 -0.51
CA GLY A 88 -5.06 13.28 -1.70
C GLY A 88 -5.88 13.75 -2.91
N PRO A 89 -5.25 13.83 -4.07
CA PRO A 89 -5.94 14.19 -5.31
C PRO A 89 -6.96 13.13 -5.72
N ASP A 90 -7.91 13.51 -6.57
CA ASP A 90 -9.02 12.66 -7.03
C ASP A 90 -9.87 12.07 -5.89
N ASP A 91 -9.96 12.74 -4.74
CA ASP A 91 -10.63 12.28 -3.51
C ASP A 91 -10.08 10.95 -2.95
N VAL A 92 -8.85 10.58 -3.32
CA VAL A 92 -8.15 9.41 -2.79
C VAL A 92 -7.33 9.82 -1.59
N TYR A 93 -7.71 9.33 -0.41
CA TYR A 93 -7.08 9.68 0.85
C TYR A 93 -5.86 8.81 1.12
N GLU A 94 -4.84 9.41 1.70
CA GLU A 94 -3.59 8.76 2.09
C GLU A 94 -3.37 8.89 3.60
N LEU A 95 -2.51 8.03 4.14
CA LEU A 95 -2.07 8.14 5.54
C LEU A 95 -1.25 9.42 5.74
N ASP A 96 -1.61 10.21 6.75
CA ASP A 96 -0.72 11.23 7.30
C ASP A 96 0.18 10.62 8.40
N TYR A 97 -0.45 10.15 9.48
CA TYR A 97 0.24 9.45 10.57
C TYR A 97 -0.66 8.46 11.31
N LEU A 98 -0.03 7.54 12.05
CA LEU A 98 -0.71 6.59 12.93
C LEU A 98 -0.50 6.99 14.40
N SER A 99 -1.53 6.86 15.23
CA SER A 99 -1.48 7.20 16.66
C SER A 99 -2.17 6.14 17.52
N ASP A 100 -1.74 5.99 18.77
CA ASP A 100 -2.42 5.16 19.79
C ASP A 100 -3.61 5.86 20.46
N ARG A 101 -3.82 7.14 20.14
CA ARG A 101 -4.96 7.95 20.59
C ARG A 101 -5.71 8.58 19.42
N ALA A 102 -7.02 8.66 19.55
CA ALA A 102 -7.87 9.31 18.57
C ALA A 102 -7.41 10.77 18.39
N PRO A 103 -7.12 11.20 17.15
CA PRO A 103 -6.82 12.60 16.86
C PRO A 103 -7.97 13.51 17.30
N PRO A 104 -7.69 14.72 17.81
CA PRO A 104 -8.73 15.66 18.26
C PRO A 104 -9.56 16.22 17.09
N SER A 105 -9.00 16.22 15.88
CA SER A 105 -9.63 16.73 14.66
C SER A 105 -9.10 16.00 13.43
N GLY A 106 -9.84 16.13 12.33
CA GLY A 106 -9.51 15.52 11.04
C GLY A 106 -10.13 14.12 10.87
N LEU A 107 -10.11 13.63 9.64
CA LEU A 107 -10.67 12.35 9.28
C LEU A 107 -9.70 11.23 9.64
N TYR A 108 -10.14 10.23 10.39
CA TYR A 108 -9.30 9.09 10.76
C TYR A 108 -10.04 7.77 10.67
N LEU A 109 -9.27 6.70 10.47
CA LEU A 109 -9.75 5.32 10.55
C LEU A 109 -9.31 4.69 11.86
N ARG A 110 -10.24 4.05 12.55
CA ARG A 110 -9.95 3.24 13.72
C ARG A 110 -9.54 1.84 13.27
N GLY A 111 -8.33 1.45 13.62
CA GLY A 111 -7.79 0.12 13.36
C GLY A 111 -7.33 -0.59 14.62
N ARG A 112 -6.77 -1.77 14.43
CA ARG A 112 -6.06 -2.54 15.46
C ARG A 112 -4.76 -3.07 14.91
N VAL A 113 -3.74 -3.08 15.76
CA VAL A 113 -2.47 -3.76 15.46
C VAL A 113 -2.76 -5.25 15.19
N SER A 114 -2.40 -5.73 14.00
CA SER A 114 -2.80 -7.05 13.51
C SER A 114 -1.81 -8.17 13.86
N ARG A 115 -0.53 -7.81 13.95
CA ARG A 115 0.60 -8.65 14.36
C ARG A 115 1.56 -7.84 15.23
N GLU A 116 2.47 -8.52 15.93
CA GLU A 116 3.53 -7.86 16.70
C GLU A 116 4.38 -6.94 15.80
N VAL A 117 4.85 -5.83 16.36
CA VAL A 117 5.66 -4.85 15.62
C VAL A 117 7.03 -5.46 15.32
N LEU A 118 7.36 -5.55 14.04
CA LEU A 118 8.59 -6.17 13.52
C LEU A 118 9.17 -5.29 12.40
N GLY A 119 10.50 -5.28 12.25
CA GLY A 119 11.14 -4.66 11.08
C GLY A 119 10.90 -3.16 10.92
N GLY A 120 10.60 -2.46 12.02
CA GLY A 120 10.25 -1.04 11.97
C GLY A 120 8.92 -0.74 11.27
N GLN A 121 8.04 -1.73 11.15
CA GLN A 121 6.71 -1.61 10.55
C GLN A 121 5.62 -1.98 11.57
N ILE A 122 4.57 -1.16 11.63
CA ILE A 122 3.37 -1.42 12.42
C ILE A 122 2.30 -1.91 11.46
N SER A 123 1.90 -3.16 11.62
CA SER A 123 0.82 -3.72 10.81
C SER A 123 -0.54 -3.51 11.47
N VAL A 124 -1.47 -2.94 10.70
CA VAL A 124 -2.78 -2.49 11.18
C VAL A 124 -3.88 -3.08 10.31
N SER A 125 -4.96 -3.52 10.94
CA SER A 125 -6.21 -3.90 10.27
C SER A 125 -7.34 -2.95 10.66
N TYR A 126 -8.14 -2.55 9.68
CA TYR A 126 -9.23 -1.57 9.82
C TYR A 126 -10.62 -2.20 9.69
N GLY A 127 -10.70 -3.50 9.38
CA GLY A 127 -11.97 -4.22 9.22
C GLY A 127 -12.64 -3.97 7.87
N ILE A 128 -11.87 -3.45 6.90
CA ILE A 128 -12.30 -3.17 5.52
C ILE A 128 -11.39 -3.90 4.50
N GLU A 129 -10.65 -4.91 4.95
CA GLU A 129 -9.75 -5.73 4.12
C GLU A 129 -10.48 -6.82 3.31
N GLN A 130 -11.81 -6.89 3.41
CA GLN A 130 -12.62 -7.89 2.71
C GLN A 130 -13.79 -7.20 2.01
N TYR A 131 -13.88 -7.37 0.70
CA TYR A 131 -14.99 -6.89 -0.11
C TYR A 131 -15.77 -8.06 -0.68
N PHE A 132 -17.02 -8.19 -0.25
CA PHE A 132 -17.92 -9.26 -0.70
C PHE A 132 -18.61 -8.83 -1.98
N VAL A 133 -18.59 -9.70 -2.99
CA VAL A 133 -19.24 -9.46 -4.27
C VAL A 133 -20.36 -10.46 -4.49
N GLU A 134 -21.32 -10.08 -5.32
CA GLU A 134 -22.35 -11.02 -5.78
C GLU A 134 -21.69 -12.20 -6.52
N GLN A 135 -22.26 -13.40 -6.33
CA GLN A 135 -21.75 -14.61 -6.98
C GLN A 135 -21.63 -14.42 -8.51
N GLY A 136 -20.51 -14.84 -9.08
CA GLY A 136 -20.20 -14.74 -10.50
C GLY A 136 -19.61 -13.39 -10.94
N ARG A 137 -19.59 -12.35 -10.09
CA ARG A 137 -18.93 -11.06 -10.41
C ARG A 137 -17.45 -11.01 -10.04
N GLY A 138 -16.95 -11.99 -9.27
CA GLY A 138 -15.54 -12.05 -8.87
C GLY A 138 -14.59 -12.17 -10.06
N GLU A 139 -14.96 -12.97 -11.06
CA GLU A 139 -14.14 -13.20 -12.26
C GLU A 139 -13.91 -11.92 -13.07
N ALA A 140 -14.94 -11.07 -13.24
CA ALA A 140 -14.79 -9.81 -13.96
C ALA A 140 -13.82 -8.84 -13.25
N ILE A 141 -13.76 -8.90 -11.92
CA ILE A 141 -12.81 -8.10 -11.12
C ILE A 141 -11.39 -8.65 -11.28
N GLU A 142 -11.22 -9.97 -11.36
CA GLU A 142 -9.92 -10.60 -11.60
C GLU A 142 -9.38 -10.28 -12.98
N VAL A 143 -10.21 -10.39 -14.02
CA VAL A 143 -9.83 -10.06 -15.40
C VAL A 143 -9.44 -8.58 -15.51
N LYS A 144 -10.22 -7.66 -14.92
CA LYS A 144 -9.87 -6.23 -14.94
C LYS A 144 -8.67 -5.90 -14.08
N ARG A 145 -8.47 -6.57 -12.95
CA ARG A 145 -7.29 -6.39 -12.12
C ARG A 145 -6.04 -6.80 -12.89
N GLY A 146 -6.12 -7.78 -13.79
CA GLY A 146 -4.99 -8.32 -14.53
C GLY A 146 -4.33 -9.49 -13.80
N ASP A 147 -3.62 -10.33 -14.55
CA ASP A 147 -2.89 -11.47 -14.01
C ASP A 147 -1.58 -11.03 -13.32
N ARG A 148 -0.96 -11.94 -12.58
CA ARG A 148 0.33 -11.72 -11.90
C ARG A 148 1.37 -11.16 -12.86
N GLU A 149 1.52 -11.71 -14.06
CA GLU A 149 2.58 -11.33 -15.01
C GLU A 149 2.28 -10.04 -15.80
N GLY A 150 1.08 -9.48 -15.67
CA GLY A 150 0.63 -8.30 -16.42
C GLY A 150 0.59 -7.00 -15.63
N VAL A 151 -0.04 -5.99 -16.24
CA VAL A 151 -0.37 -4.73 -15.56
C VAL A 151 -1.49 -4.99 -14.57
N GLN A 152 -1.25 -4.63 -13.31
CA GLN A 152 -2.24 -4.72 -12.25
C GLN A 152 -2.94 -3.38 -12.05
N ILE A 153 -4.27 -3.38 -12.08
CA ILE A 153 -5.08 -2.17 -11.87
C ILE A 153 -5.59 -2.14 -10.43
N PRO A 154 -5.18 -1.17 -9.60
CA PRO A 154 -5.71 -1.03 -8.26
C PRO A 154 -7.19 -0.68 -8.22
N MET A 155 -7.87 -1.21 -7.21
CA MET A 155 -9.20 -0.76 -6.84
C MET A 155 -9.07 0.49 -5.96
N GLU A 156 -9.96 1.45 -6.19
CA GLU A 156 -10.18 2.60 -5.32
C GLU A 156 -11.55 2.39 -4.66
N VAL A 157 -11.54 1.97 -3.40
CA VAL A 157 -12.77 1.61 -2.68
C VAL A 157 -13.33 2.84 -1.98
N LEU A 158 -14.64 3.03 -2.11
CA LEU A 158 -15.39 4.05 -1.41
C LEU A 158 -15.68 3.56 0.01
N VAL A 159 -15.17 4.29 0.99
CA VAL A 159 -15.30 4.01 2.42
C VAL A 159 -16.09 5.13 3.05
N ALA A 160 -17.18 4.77 3.74
CA ALA A 160 -17.89 5.70 4.60
C ALA A 160 -17.29 5.65 6.00
N VAL A 161 -16.91 6.81 6.55
CA VAL A 161 -16.21 6.95 7.82
C VAL A 161 -17.07 7.73 8.80
N GLY A 162 -17.35 7.12 9.96
CA GLY A 162 -18.06 7.76 11.06
C GLY A 162 -17.13 8.56 11.96
N SER A 163 -17.69 9.44 12.80
CA SER A 163 -16.93 10.27 13.75
C SER A 163 -16.09 9.50 14.76
N SER A 164 -16.36 8.21 14.97
CA SER A 164 -15.56 7.33 15.84
C SER A 164 -14.41 6.64 15.12
N GLY A 165 -14.22 6.90 13.82
CA GLY A 165 -13.31 6.20 12.92
C GLY A 165 -13.80 4.83 12.47
N LEU A 166 -15.06 4.48 12.75
CA LEU A 166 -15.69 3.28 12.19
C LEU A 166 -15.82 3.45 10.67
N SER A 167 -15.31 2.49 9.92
CA SER A 167 -15.34 2.48 8.46
C SER A 167 -16.22 1.37 7.91
N VAL A 168 -16.96 1.68 6.84
CA VAL A 168 -17.81 0.72 6.11
C VAL A 168 -17.54 0.87 4.61
N LEU A 169 -17.25 -0.24 3.94
CA LEU A 169 -17.13 -0.28 2.47
C LEU A 169 -18.51 -0.08 1.83
N SER A 170 -18.57 0.75 0.79
CA SER A 170 -19.82 1.06 0.09
C SER A 170 -19.78 0.71 -1.40
N ALA A 171 -18.72 1.12 -2.10
CA ALA A 171 -18.56 0.95 -3.54
C ALA A 171 -17.07 0.87 -3.92
N TYR A 172 -16.75 0.78 -5.21
CA TYR A 172 -15.40 0.93 -5.71
C TYR A 172 -15.39 1.51 -7.13
N ARG A 173 -14.24 2.03 -7.53
CA ARG A 173 -13.88 2.33 -8.92
C ARG A 173 -12.47 1.79 -9.19
N TRP A 174 -12.03 1.85 -10.44
CA TRP A 174 -10.67 1.45 -10.81
C TRP A 174 -9.76 2.67 -10.89
N SER A 175 -8.50 2.50 -10.49
CA SER A 175 -7.46 3.51 -10.72
C SER A 175 -7.32 3.78 -12.22
N ARG A 176 -7.07 5.03 -12.59
CA ARG A 176 -6.78 5.44 -13.98
C ARG A 176 -5.40 5.00 -14.47
N LEU A 177 -4.52 4.61 -13.54
CA LEU A 177 -3.16 4.15 -13.81
C LEU A 177 -2.99 2.74 -13.22
N GLY A 178 -2.57 1.80 -14.06
CA GLY A 178 -2.16 0.45 -13.68
C GLY A 178 -0.64 0.34 -13.51
N ILE A 179 -0.18 -0.62 -12.72
CA ILE A 179 1.24 -0.91 -12.50
C ILE A 179 1.55 -2.37 -12.85
N GLY A 180 2.45 -2.59 -13.81
CA GLY A 180 3.01 -3.91 -14.10
C GLY A 180 4.38 -4.07 -13.46
N PHE A 181 4.73 -5.31 -13.17
CA PHE A 181 6.00 -5.65 -12.53
C PHE A 181 6.53 -6.98 -13.04
N GLU A 182 7.77 -6.94 -13.52
CA GLU A 182 8.51 -8.09 -13.99
C GLU A 182 9.93 -8.04 -13.40
N GLN A 183 10.48 -9.20 -13.03
CA GLN A 183 11.83 -9.30 -12.51
C GLN A 183 12.67 -10.11 -13.50
N LEU A 184 13.63 -9.44 -14.13
CA LEU A 184 14.62 -10.07 -14.99
C LEU A 184 15.77 -10.60 -14.14
N ASN A 185 16.28 -11.78 -14.52
CA ASN A 185 17.44 -12.41 -13.90
C ASN A 185 17.35 -12.53 -12.36
N PRO A 186 16.30 -13.16 -11.78
CA PRO A 186 16.27 -13.40 -10.35
C PRO A 186 17.49 -14.24 -9.92
N ALA A 187 18.04 -13.98 -8.73
CA ALA A 187 19.17 -14.76 -8.24
C ALA A 187 18.71 -16.18 -7.89
N THR A 188 18.86 -17.13 -8.83
CA THR A 188 18.36 -18.51 -8.72
C THR A 188 19.31 -19.45 -7.97
N THR A 189 20.57 -19.06 -7.77
CA THR A 189 21.60 -19.92 -7.14
C THR A 189 21.94 -19.42 -5.74
N ALA A 190 22.29 -20.36 -4.84
CA ALA A 190 22.69 -20.08 -3.47
C ALA A 190 23.62 -18.86 -3.39
N LEU A 191 23.16 -17.80 -2.72
CA LEU A 191 23.95 -16.59 -2.45
C LEU A 191 25.02 -16.95 -1.41
N SER A 192 26.08 -17.63 -1.84
CA SER A 192 27.23 -17.95 -1.00
C SER A 192 28.19 -16.76 -0.93
N ASN A 193 28.58 -16.41 0.31
CA ASN A 193 29.56 -15.40 0.70
C ASN A 193 29.49 -14.08 -0.10
N THR A 194 28.41 -13.33 0.07
CA THR A 194 28.14 -12.03 -0.60
C THR A 194 29.03 -10.87 -0.13
N SER A 195 29.80 -11.05 0.94
CA SER A 195 30.62 -10.01 1.58
C SER A 195 31.86 -9.58 0.78
N ASN A 196 32.32 -10.38 -0.19
CA ASN A 196 33.52 -10.12 -0.98
C ASN A 196 33.24 -9.74 -2.45
N TRP A 197 32.00 -9.44 -2.79
CA TRP A 197 31.64 -9.11 -4.18
C TRP A 197 32.12 -7.69 -4.53
N ASP A 198 32.75 -7.55 -5.69
CA ASP A 198 33.06 -6.24 -6.26
C ASP A 198 31.81 -5.61 -6.89
N SER A 199 31.92 -4.33 -7.29
CA SER A 199 30.79 -3.60 -7.88
C SER A 199 30.27 -4.23 -9.17
N ALA A 200 31.14 -4.86 -9.96
CA ALA A 200 30.75 -5.54 -11.20
C ALA A 200 29.91 -6.81 -10.90
N THR A 201 30.34 -7.62 -9.94
CA THR A 201 29.59 -8.80 -9.48
C THR A 201 28.26 -8.40 -8.87
N ILE A 202 28.22 -7.33 -8.07
CA ILE A 202 26.98 -6.80 -7.50
C ILE A 202 26.02 -6.34 -8.60
N ALA A 203 26.51 -5.63 -9.61
CA ALA A 203 25.70 -5.18 -10.74
C ALA A 203 25.15 -6.34 -11.57
N GLN A 204 25.93 -7.41 -11.75
CA GLN A 204 25.53 -8.61 -12.52
C GLN A 204 24.55 -9.51 -11.75
N ARG A 205 24.73 -9.66 -10.44
CA ARG A 205 23.95 -10.57 -9.59
C ARG A 205 22.69 -9.91 -9.02
N SER A 206 22.64 -8.59 -9.00
CA SER A 206 21.44 -7.85 -8.59
C SER A 206 20.32 -8.03 -9.62
N PRO A 207 19.06 -8.15 -9.16
CA PRO A 207 17.94 -8.24 -10.07
C PRO A 207 17.74 -6.92 -10.84
N VAL A 208 17.30 -7.05 -12.09
CA VAL A 208 16.81 -5.92 -12.88
C VAL A 208 15.28 -5.97 -12.84
N LEU A 209 14.68 -4.91 -12.32
CA LEU A 209 13.23 -4.83 -12.14
C LEU A 209 12.66 -4.01 -13.28
N VAL A 210 11.71 -4.57 -14.02
CA VAL A 210 10.99 -3.85 -15.05
C VAL A 210 9.64 -3.46 -14.51
N VAL A 211 9.43 -2.16 -14.38
CA VAL A 211 8.16 -1.60 -13.94
C VAL A 211 7.48 -0.95 -15.13
N SER A 212 6.18 -1.17 -15.25
CA SER A 212 5.36 -0.50 -16.24
C SER A 212 4.23 0.29 -15.58
N LEU A 213 3.95 1.48 -16.13
CA LEU A 213 2.81 2.29 -15.78
C LEU A 213 1.94 2.43 -17.03
N GLN A 214 0.72 1.93 -16.96
CA GLN A 214 -0.21 1.96 -18.09
C GLN A 214 -1.38 2.89 -17.80
N ASN A 215 -1.67 3.78 -18.75
CA ASN A 215 -2.92 4.52 -18.72
C ASN A 215 -4.07 3.57 -19.09
N VAL A 216 -4.90 3.25 -18.10
CA VAL A 216 -6.05 2.35 -18.26
C VAL A 216 -7.38 3.11 -18.32
N SER A 217 -7.31 4.43 -18.42
CA SER A 217 -8.47 5.30 -18.62
C SER A 217 -8.74 5.58 -20.10
N ASP A 218 -9.93 6.07 -20.40
CA ASP A 218 -10.35 6.42 -21.75
C ASP A 218 -9.88 7.83 -22.18
N THR A 219 -9.08 8.49 -21.34
CA THR A 219 -8.58 9.86 -21.56
C THR A 219 -7.06 9.90 -21.45
N GLU A 220 -6.42 10.92 -22.02
CA GLU A 220 -4.99 11.16 -21.82
C GLU A 220 -4.67 11.36 -20.33
N LEU A 221 -3.52 10.84 -19.91
CA LEU A 221 -3.01 10.90 -18.55
C LEU A 221 -1.54 11.32 -18.61
N LYS A 222 -1.07 12.13 -17.67
CA LYS A 222 0.36 12.43 -17.51
C LYS A 222 0.90 11.71 -16.27
N ILE A 223 2.10 11.17 -16.39
CA ILE A 223 2.91 10.72 -15.25
C ILE A 223 4.18 11.55 -15.20
N ALA A 224 5.01 11.34 -14.18
CA ALA A 224 6.29 12.02 -14.11
C ALA A 224 7.39 11.11 -13.56
N ASP A 225 8.49 11.07 -14.30
CA ASP A 225 9.71 10.35 -13.92
C ASP A 225 10.92 11.03 -14.56
N ASN A 226 12.11 10.81 -14.00
CA ASN A 226 13.34 11.42 -14.51
C ASN A 226 14.46 10.38 -14.66
N ASP A 227 15.63 10.81 -15.13
CA ASP A 227 16.77 9.93 -15.38
C ASP A 227 17.27 9.17 -14.13
N LYS A 228 16.95 9.65 -12.92
CA LYS A 228 17.28 8.97 -11.64
C LYS A 228 16.14 8.09 -11.13
N HIS A 229 15.06 8.01 -11.89
CA HIS A 229 13.81 7.35 -11.54
C HIS A 229 13.28 7.81 -10.18
N CYS A 230 13.23 9.13 -9.97
CA CYS A 230 12.74 9.71 -8.71
C CYS A 230 11.25 9.47 -8.48
N GLY A 231 10.48 9.12 -9.53
CA GLY A 231 9.09 8.68 -9.37
C GLY A 231 8.97 7.37 -8.59
N PHE A 232 10.05 6.58 -8.47
CA PHE A 232 10.04 5.28 -7.82
C PHE A 232 10.87 5.26 -6.54
N SER A 233 10.39 4.52 -5.53
CA SER A 233 11.08 4.29 -4.27
C SER A 233 11.04 2.82 -3.87
N LEU A 234 12.04 2.38 -3.12
CA LEU A 234 12.13 1.02 -2.63
C LEU A 234 11.66 0.95 -1.18
N GLN A 235 10.59 0.19 -0.91
CA GLN A 235 10.01 0.03 0.41
C GLN A 235 10.22 -1.40 0.91
N SER A 236 10.80 -1.57 2.09
CA SER A 236 10.90 -2.86 2.78
C SER A 236 9.60 -3.20 3.52
N LEU A 237 9.22 -4.48 3.52
CA LEU A 237 8.05 -4.98 4.26
C LEU A 237 8.35 -5.36 5.71
N GLY A 238 9.63 -5.44 6.09
CA GLY A 238 10.07 -5.69 7.47
C GLY A 238 9.80 -7.10 7.99
N ASP A 239 9.58 -8.06 7.08
CA ASP A 239 9.15 -9.42 7.44
C ASP A 239 10.25 -10.23 8.14
N THR A 240 11.52 -9.87 7.93
CA THR A 240 12.65 -10.50 8.63
C THR A 240 12.95 -9.86 10.00
N GLY A 241 12.16 -8.86 10.41
CA GLY A 241 12.39 -8.10 11.62
C GLY A 241 13.44 -6.99 11.48
N ARG A 242 14.00 -6.81 10.28
CA ARG A 242 15.02 -5.80 9.98
C ARG A 242 14.37 -4.51 9.48
N SER A 243 14.90 -3.38 9.94
CA SER A 243 14.43 -2.05 9.54
C SER A 243 15.35 -1.52 8.43
N LEU A 244 14.93 -1.71 7.18
CA LEU A 244 15.70 -1.30 6.00
C LEU A 244 15.06 -0.10 5.32
N ASN A 245 15.88 0.89 4.99
CA ASN A 245 15.45 2.12 4.31
C ASN A 245 16.29 2.33 3.05
N GLN A 246 15.69 2.89 1.99
CA GLN A 246 16.45 3.34 0.83
C GLN A 246 17.52 4.35 1.26
N ALA A 247 18.78 4.07 0.94
CA ALA A 247 19.93 4.84 1.39
C ALA A 247 20.07 6.16 0.61
N ASP A 248 19.89 6.12 -0.71
CA ASP A 248 19.92 7.33 -1.53
C ASP A 248 18.71 8.21 -1.22
N LYS A 249 18.99 9.47 -0.83
CA LYS A 249 17.96 10.49 -0.51
C LYS A 249 17.87 11.59 -1.56
N SER A 250 18.54 11.46 -2.71
CA SER A 250 18.62 12.52 -3.72
C SER A 250 17.27 12.88 -4.35
N CYS A 251 16.29 11.98 -4.26
CA CYS A 251 14.92 12.15 -4.74
C CYS A 251 13.93 12.59 -3.64
N SER A 252 14.37 13.00 -2.45
CA SER A 252 13.45 13.38 -1.35
C SER A 252 13.74 14.80 -0.83
N PRO A 253 12.87 15.80 -1.09
CA PRO A 253 11.61 15.68 -1.84
C PRO A 253 11.81 15.62 -3.36
N TYR A 254 10.94 14.88 -4.06
CA TYR A 254 10.83 14.91 -5.51
C TYR A 254 9.80 15.98 -5.90
N VAL A 255 10.28 17.04 -6.55
CA VAL A 255 9.47 18.17 -7.03
C VAL A 255 9.42 18.11 -8.55
N LEU A 256 8.22 18.24 -9.11
CA LEU A 256 7.97 18.11 -10.54
C LEU A 256 8.70 19.19 -11.35
N ARG A 257 9.34 18.79 -12.44
CA ARG A 257 9.84 19.67 -13.50
C ARG A 257 9.15 19.36 -14.81
N GLU A 258 9.09 20.33 -15.72
CA GLU A 258 8.44 20.13 -17.01
C GLU A 258 9.08 19.01 -17.84
N ALA A 259 10.41 18.87 -17.76
CA ALA A 259 11.15 17.80 -18.44
C ALA A 259 10.87 16.39 -17.89
N ASP A 260 10.31 16.29 -16.67
CA ASP A 260 9.97 15.00 -16.06
C ASP A 260 8.60 14.49 -16.53
N MET A 261 7.79 15.33 -17.20
CA MET A 261 6.43 14.99 -17.60
C MET A 261 6.41 14.03 -18.79
N ILE A 262 5.64 12.96 -18.65
CA ILE A 262 5.44 11.95 -19.70
C ILE A 262 3.94 11.85 -19.95
N ASN A 263 3.52 12.09 -21.19
CA ASN A 263 2.13 11.92 -21.60
C ASN A 263 1.88 10.45 -21.98
N LEU A 264 0.74 9.92 -21.56
CA LEU A 264 0.27 8.58 -21.90
C LEU A 264 -1.12 8.68 -22.51
N ALA A 265 -1.24 8.31 -23.78
CA ALA A 265 -2.52 8.09 -24.43
C ALA A 265 -3.27 6.90 -23.80
N PRO A 266 -4.60 6.77 -23.99
CA PRO A 266 -5.35 5.61 -23.53
C PRO A 266 -4.71 4.29 -23.99
N GLY A 267 -4.41 3.40 -23.04
CA GLY A 267 -3.74 2.12 -23.26
C GLY A 267 -2.22 2.18 -23.35
N GLU A 268 -1.62 3.37 -23.45
CA GLU A 268 -0.16 3.54 -23.56
C GLU A 268 0.56 3.13 -22.27
N VAL A 269 1.75 2.56 -22.43
CA VAL A 269 2.56 2.00 -21.36
C VAL A 269 3.92 2.67 -21.31
N TYR A 270 4.21 3.36 -20.21
CA TYR A 270 5.58 3.71 -19.84
C TYR A 270 6.26 2.51 -19.20
N ARG A 271 7.45 2.13 -19.67
CA ARG A 271 8.20 0.98 -19.17
C ARG A 271 9.62 1.42 -18.80
N VAL A 272 10.09 1.02 -17.62
CA VAL A 272 11.39 1.40 -17.09
C VAL A 272 12.11 0.20 -16.49
N GLU A 273 13.42 0.12 -16.72
CA GLU A 273 14.30 -0.90 -16.14
C GLU A 273 15.12 -0.33 -14.99
N LEU A 274 14.99 -0.93 -13.82
CA LEU A 274 15.62 -0.49 -12.58
C LEU A 274 16.63 -1.55 -12.15
N ASN A 275 17.92 -1.28 -12.34
CA ASN A 275 18.99 -2.17 -11.93
C ASN A 275 19.28 -2.00 -10.42
N MET A 276 18.89 -2.99 -9.61
CA MET A 276 19.06 -2.95 -8.14
C MET A 276 20.52 -3.02 -7.68
N GLY A 277 21.46 -3.23 -8.60
CA GLY A 277 22.90 -3.18 -8.35
C GLY A 277 23.49 -1.77 -8.38
N LEU A 278 22.68 -0.76 -8.73
CA LEU A 278 23.12 0.64 -8.71
C LEU A 278 22.92 1.28 -7.33
N PRO A 279 23.81 2.19 -6.89
CA PRO A 279 23.72 2.86 -5.58
C PRO A 279 22.39 3.53 -5.27
N ARG A 280 21.65 3.98 -6.30
CA ARG A 280 20.30 4.56 -6.19
C ARG A 280 19.32 3.65 -5.44
N TRP A 281 19.50 2.33 -5.55
CA TRP A 281 18.61 1.30 -4.98
C TRP A 281 19.19 0.62 -3.74
N TYR A 282 20.33 1.10 -3.24
CA TYR A 282 20.93 0.53 -2.05
C TYR A 282 20.07 0.83 -0.83
N VAL A 283 20.17 -0.07 0.15
CA VAL A 283 19.48 0.04 1.42
C VAL A 283 20.48 0.25 2.55
N THR A 284 20.01 0.86 3.62
CA THR A 284 20.72 0.97 4.89
C THR A 284 19.83 0.43 6.01
N GLU A 285 20.45 -0.22 6.98
CA GLU A 285 19.77 -0.75 8.16
C GLU A 285 19.69 0.31 9.25
N GLY A 286 18.59 0.34 10.00
CA GLY A 286 18.36 1.31 11.06
C GLY A 286 19.55 1.40 12.03
N GLY A 287 20.14 2.60 12.13
CA GLY A 287 21.31 2.86 12.98
C GLY A 287 22.67 2.65 12.30
N SER A 288 22.71 2.16 11.05
CA SER A 288 23.92 2.03 10.25
C SER A 288 24.12 3.23 9.32
N SER A 289 25.38 3.59 9.05
CA SER A 289 25.76 4.55 8.02
C SER A 289 26.17 3.88 6.70
N THR A 290 26.35 2.56 6.71
CA THR A 290 26.76 1.79 5.54
C THR A 290 25.55 1.45 4.69
N SER A 291 25.63 1.74 3.39
CA SER A 291 24.64 1.34 2.39
C SER A 291 25.17 0.15 1.60
N SER A 292 24.26 -0.69 1.11
CA SER A 292 24.61 -1.88 0.31
C SER A 292 23.48 -2.28 -0.61
N ALA A 293 23.82 -3.00 -1.69
CA ALA A 293 22.83 -3.60 -2.57
C ALA A 293 21.99 -4.63 -1.82
N ILE A 294 20.71 -4.74 -2.19
CA ILE A 294 19.78 -5.70 -1.57
C ILE A 294 20.23 -7.15 -1.70
N VAL A 295 20.95 -7.51 -2.79
CA VAL A 295 21.51 -8.85 -3.00
C VAL A 295 22.58 -9.22 -1.96
N VAL A 296 23.29 -8.22 -1.43
CA VAL A 296 24.38 -8.43 -0.47
C VAL A 296 23.84 -8.52 0.94
N SER A 297 23.03 -7.55 1.34
CA SER A 297 22.67 -7.37 2.74
C SER A 297 21.23 -7.73 3.08
N ALA A 298 20.34 -7.95 2.10
CA ALA A 298 18.90 -8.08 2.34
C ALA A 298 18.21 -9.13 1.45
N ALA A 299 18.93 -10.18 1.07
CA ALA A 299 18.44 -11.14 0.07
C ALA A 299 17.15 -11.88 0.43
N ASN A 300 16.86 -12.05 1.72
CA ASN A 300 15.65 -12.71 2.22
C ASN A 300 14.54 -11.71 2.58
N GLU A 301 14.81 -10.40 2.49
CA GLU A 301 13.79 -9.40 2.76
C GLU A 301 12.88 -9.24 1.54
N ARG A 302 11.60 -8.97 1.82
CA ARG A 302 10.64 -8.62 0.77
C ARG A 302 10.52 -7.11 0.65
N PHE A 303 10.43 -6.65 -0.60
CA PHE A 303 10.33 -5.26 -0.96
C PHE A 303 9.16 -5.03 -1.90
N ARG A 304 8.73 -3.77 -1.99
CA ARG A 304 7.86 -3.25 -3.05
C ARG A 304 8.53 -2.05 -3.69
N LEU A 305 8.34 -1.90 -4.99
CA LEU A 305 8.57 -0.63 -5.65
C LEU A 305 7.30 0.20 -5.52
N VAL A 306 7.44 1.43 -5.07
CA VAL A 306 6.33 2.36 -4.94
C VAL A 306 6.56 3.50 -5.91
N TYR A 307 5.71 3.60 -6.93
CA TYR A 307 5.57 4.80 -7.72
C TYR A 307 4.84 5.86 -6.90
N GLN A 308 5.42 7.04 -6.78
CA GLN A 308 4.84 8.19 -6.09
C GLN A 308 4.95 9.39 -7.03
N ALA A 309 3.80 9.97 -7.38
CA ALA A 309 3.80 11.20 -8.17
C ALA A 309 4.54 12.33 -7.43
N PRO A 310 5.35 13.14 -8.13
CA PRO A 310 6.10 14.22 -7.52
C PRO A 310 5.17 15.28 -6.91
N SER A 311 5.72 16.01 -5.93
CA SER A 311 5.06 17.20 -5.42
C SER A 311 5.03 18.30 -6.50
N VAL A 312 3.88 18.95 -6.65
CA VAL A 312 3.69 20.07 -7.58
C VAL A 312 3.83 21.37 -6.79
N LEU A 313 4.60 22.32 -7.32
CA LEU A 313 4.80 23.61 -6.68
C LEU A 313 3.48 24.39 -6.59
N PRO A 314 3.26 25.18 -5.52
CA PRO A 314 2.08 26.03 -5.40
C PRO A 314 1.92 26.95 -6.63
N GLY A 315 0.72 26.98 -7.22
CA GLY A 315 0.40 27.80 -8.38
C GLY A 315 0.74 27.18 -9.74
N MET A 316 1.41 26.02 -9.78
CA MET A 316 1.61 25.27 -11.01
C MET A 316 0.39 24.38 -11.28
N ASP A 317 -0.37 24.73 -12.32
CA ASP A 317 -1.44 23.86 -12.82
C ASP A 317 -0.87 22.88 -13.83
N VAL A 318 -1.08 21.59 -13.57
CA VAL A 318 -0.60 20.49 -14.42
C VAL A 318 -1.79 19.58 -14.67
N PRO A 319 -2.66 19.95 -15.63
CA PRO A 319 -3.84 19.17 -15.92
C PRO A 319 -3.44 17.77 -16.38
N LEU A 320 -4.28 16.80 -16.06
CA LEU A 320 -4.13 15.38 -16.40
C LEU A 320 -2.94 14.66 -15.72
N LEU A 321 -2.10 15.35 -14.93
CA LEU A 321 -1.10 14.68 -14.11
C LEU A 321 -1.80 13.77 -13.11
N TRP A 322 -1.53 12.48 -13.23
CA TRP A 322 -1.93 11.49 -12.26
C TRP A 322 -1.19 11.73 -10.96
N ARG A 323 -1.92 11.69 -9.84
CA ARG A 323 -1.37 11.93 -8.52
C ARG A 323 -1.70 10.79 -7.54
N GLY A 324 -0.84 10.65 -6.54
CA GLY A 324 -0.92 9.62 -5.50
C GLY A 324 0.21 8.60 -5.62
N SER A 325 -0.03 7.41 -5.07
CA SER A 325 0.94 6.30 -5.06
C SER A 325 0.38 4.99 -5.63
N LEU A 326 1.27 4.19 -6.21
CA LEU A 326 1.02 2.82 -6.67
C LEU A 326 2.16 1.92 -6.19
N ALA A 327 1.82 0.87 -5.44
CA ALA A 327 2.78 -0.13 -5.04
C ALA A 327 2.78 -1.29 -6.05
N SER A 328 3.97 -1.80 -6.38
CA SER A 328 4.13 -3.05 -7.11
C SER A 328 3.73 -4.25 -6.22
N PRO A 329 3.55 -5.42 -6.82
CA PRO A 329 3.69 -6.70 -6.13
C PRO A 329 4.98 -6.77 -5.31
N ALA A 330 4.97 -7.54 -4.22
CA ALA A 330 6.16 -7.78 -3.44
C ALA A 330 7.14 -8.69 -4.18
N PHE A 331 8.41 -8.40 -4.01
CA PHE A 331 9.51 -9.18 -4.58
C PHE A 331 10.64 -9.33 -3.56
N SER A 332 11.52 -10.27 -3.85
CA SER A 332 12.79 -10.45 -3.16
C SER A 332 13.90 -10.57 -4.19
N VAL A 333 15.16 -10.61 -3.73
CA VAL A 333 16.31 -10.84 -4.61
C VAL A 333 16.21 -12.17 -5.37
N ARG A 334 15.56 -13.17 -4.77
CA ARG A 334 15.42 -14.52 -5.34
C ARG A 334 14.28 -14.65 -6.34
N GLY A 335 13.46 -13.61 -6.50
CA GLY A 335 12.26 -13.64 -7.31
C GLY A 335 11.09 -12.98 -6.62
N ARG A 336 9.96 -12.97 -7.31
CA ARG A 336 8.69 -12.46 -6.79
C ARG A 336 8.26 -13.22 -5.53
N ALA A 337 7.65 -12.50 -4.59
CA ALA A 337 7.40 -13.00 -3.24
C ALA A 337 5.94 -12.82 -2.78
N ASP A 338 5.05 -12.57 -3.74
CA ASP A 338 3.59 -12.54 -3.62
C ASP A 338 2.98 -13.68 -4.44
#